data_AF-A0A1E4U389-F1
#
_entry.id   AF-A0A1E4U389-F1
#
_cell.length_a   1.000
_cell.length_b   1.000
_cell.length_c   1.000
_cell.angle_alpha   90.00
_cell.angle_beta   90.00
_cell.angle_gamma   90.00
#
_symmetry.space_group_name_H-M   'P 1'
#
loop_
_entity.id
_entity.type
_entity.pdbx_description
1 polymer ?
#
loop_
_entity_poly.entity_id
_entity_poly.type
_entity_poly.pdbx_seq_one_letter_code
_entity_poly.pdbx_strand_id
1 'polypeptide(L)'
;MFESLKKENQDLLKQLNKTGDVQKFPKSVYDRLSLEQDELEARLVEANKKLTKLREIFKKESLKFNQIIYKLLGFKIEFQSQTRIKIISKFLKNEEYLVFDIVDNGNKNNFKLKINFQDCKILPSNESQIHQLAKKWLNEDQEIIPCFLSALNLEWVN
;
A
#
# COMPACT_ATOMS: atom_id res chain seq x y z
N MET A 1 32.46 12.70 10.54
CA MET A 1 33.03 11.54 11.27
C MET A 1 34.46 11.80 11.73
N PHE A 2 35.42 12.06 10.83
CA PHE A 2 36.83 12.32 11.20
C PHE A 2 37.04 13.55 12.11
N GLU A 3 36.30 14.64 11.88
CA GLU A 3 36.36 15.84 12.73
C GLU A 3 35.76 15.61 14.12
N SER A 4 34.68 14.83 14.24
CA SER A 4 34.09 14.43 15.52
C SER A 4 35.08 13.62 16.36
N LEU A 5 35.76 12.65 15.77
CA LEU A 5 36.80 11.86 16.45
C LEU A 5 38.00 12.71 16.89
N LYS A 6 38.42 13.71 16.11
CA LYS A 6 39.50 14.63 16.52
C LYS A 6 39.09 15.47 17.72
N LYS A 7 37.84 15.95 17.74
CA LYS A 7 37.30 16.77 18.82
C LYS A 7 37.15 15.99 20.12
N GLU A 8 36.64 14.76 20.02
CA GLU A 8 36.49 13.83 21.13
C GLU A 8 37.83 13.44 21.74
N ASN A 9 38.84 13.14 20.91
CA ASN A 9 40.21 12.88 21.39
C ASN A 9 40.84 14.08 22.10
N GLN A 10 40.61 15.31 21.61
CA GLN A 10 41.09 16.53 22.27
C GLN A 10 40.43 16.74 23.63
N ASP A 11 39.15 16.42 23.78
CA ASP A 11 38.42 16.57 25.04
C ASP A 11 38.79 15.48 26.06
N LEU A 12 39.02 14.25 25.62
CA LEU A 12 39.57 13.17 26.45
C LEU A 12 40.98 13.48 26.97
N LEU A 13 41.86 14.04 26.12
CA LEU A 13 43.20 14.48 26.52
C LEU A 13 43.15 15.62 27.55
N LYS A 14 42.21 16.55 27.41
CA LYS A 14 42.00 17.63 28.40
C LYS A 14 41.48 17.10 29.74
N GLN A 15 40.62 16.08 29.73
CA GLN A 15 40.11 15.44 30.94
C GLN A 15 41.19 14.64 31.67
N LEU A 16 42.03 13.91 30.94
CA LEU A 16 43.19 13.18 31.47
C LEU A 16 44.20 14.10 32.15
N ASN A 17 44.43 15.29 31.57
CA ASN A 17 45.41 16.25 32.08
C ASN A 17 44.90 17.06 33.30
N LYS A 18 43.58 17.16 33.53
CA LYS A 18 42.99 17.97 34.61
C LYS A 18 42.61 17.19 35.86
N THR A 19 42.28 15.92 35.70
CA THR A 19 41.73 15.05 36.75
C THR A 19 42.32 13.68 36.49
N GLY A 20 43.36 13.30 37.24
CA GLY A 20 44.03 12.00 37.08
C GLY A 20 43.12 10.77 37.28
N ASP A 21 41.85 11.00 37.65
CA ASP A 21 40.79 10.01 37.76
C ASP A 21 39.85 10.10 36.56
N VAL A 22 40.30 9.56 35.43
CA VAL A 22 39.44 9.36 34.25
C VAL A 22 38.58 8.12 34.51
N GLN A 23 37.26 8.21 34.32
CA GLN A 23 36.37 7.04 34.33
C GLN A 23 36.82 6.06 33.23
N LYS A 24 37.65 5.09 33.61
CA LYS A 24 38.18 4.07 32.70
C LYS A 24 37.17 2.94 32.61
N PHE A 25 36.46 2.88 31.49
CA PHE A 25 35.66 1.70 31.18
C PHE A 25 36.58 0.54 30.78
N PRO A 26 36.33 -0.69 31.27
CA PRO A 26 37.09 -1.86 30.84
C PRO A 26 36.94 -2.06 29.32
N LYS A 27 38.06 -2.18 28.59
CA LYS A 27 38.06 -2.41 27.13
C LYS A 27 37.23 -3.63 26.73
N SER A 28 37.22 -4.67 27.55
CA SER A 28 36.42 -5.87 27.35
C SER A 28 34.90 -5.61 27.29
N VAL A 29 34.41 -4.61 28.03
CA VAL A 29 33.00 -4.21 27.99
C VAL A 29 32.69 -3.47 26.70
N TYR A 30 33.61 -2.61 26.25
CA TYR A 30 33.48 -1.89 24.98
C TYR A 30 33.52 -2.86 23.77
N ASP A 31 34.49 -3.78 23.74
CA ASP A 31 34.62 -4.76 22.66
C ASP A 31 33.39 -5.67 22.60
N ARG A 32 32.86 -6.07 23.76
CA ARG A 32 31.61 -6.83 23.84
C ARG A 32 30.42 -6.03 23.31
N LEU A 33 30.27 -4.77 23.69
CA LEU A 33 29.19 -3.92 23.20
C LEU A 33 29.28 -3.68 21.70
N SER A 34 30.49 -3.52 21.15
CA SER A 34 30.70 -3.40 19.71
C SER A 34 30.29 -4.68 18.98
N LEU A 35 30.65 -5.86 19.49
CA LEU A 35 30.23 -7.13 18.92
C LEU A 35 28.71 -7.33 19.00
N GLU A 36 28.09 -7.00 20.15
CA GLU A 36 26.64 -7.06 20.30
C GLU A 36 25.94 -6.09 19.34
N GLN A 37 26.51 -4.91 19.10
CA GLN A 37 26.00 -3.96 18.11
C GLN A 37 26.07 -4.53 16.69
N ASP A 38 27.22 -5.08 16.29
CA ASP A 38 27.39 -5.69 14.97
C ASP A 38 26.43 -6.87 14.75
N GLU A 39 26.22 -7.70 15.77
CA GLU A 39 25.24 -8.79 15.72
C GLU A 39 23.80 -8.28 15.56
N LEU A 40 23.43 -7.22 16.29
CA LEU A 40 22.11 -6.62 16.19
C LEU A 40 21.90 -5.99 14.80
N GLU A 41 22.91 -5.31 14.26
CA GLU A 41 22.88 -4.75 12.91
C GLU A 41 22.73 -5.85 11.85
N ALA A 42 23.47 -6.96 11.98
CA ALA A 42 23.33 -8.10 11.09
C ALA A 42 21.91 -8.70 11.14
N ARG A 43 21.33 -8.86 12.33
CA ARG A 43 19.94 -9.34 12.50
C ARG A 43 18.92 -8.40 11.89
N LEU A 44 19.11 -7.08 12.02
CA LEU A 44 18.25 -6.08 11.38
C LEU A 44 18.32 -6.17 9.85
N VAL A 45 19.53 -6.33 9.29
CA VAL A 45 19.72 -6.51 7.84
C VAL A 45 19.02 -7.77 7.35
N GLU A 46 19.16 -8.89 8.06
CA GLU A 46 18.47 -10.13 7.71
C GLU A 46 16.94 -10.02 7.80
N ALA A 47 16.42 -9.39 8.87
CA ALA A 47 14.99 -9.18 9.05
C ALA A 47 14.42 -8.30 7.91
N ASN A 48 15.10 -7.21 7.58
CA ASN A 48 14.71 -6.34 6.47
C ASN A 48 14.75 -7.09 5.13
N LYS A 49 15.76 -7.93 4.89
CA LYS A 49 15.83 -8.76 3.68
C LYS A 49 14.65 -9.72 3.56
N LYS A 50 14.24 -10.36 4.67
CA LYS A 50 13.06 -11.24 4.71
C LYS A 50 11.77 -10.45 4.43
N LEU A 51 11.61 -9.27 5.04
CA LEU A 51 10.46 -8.39 4.81
C LEU A 51 10.36 -7.93 3.35
N THR A 52 11.47 -7.55 2.74
CA THR A 52 11.50 -7.12 1.33
C THR A 52 11.09 -8.27 0.41
N LYS A 53 11.64 -9.48 0.60
CA LYS A 53 11.23 -10.66 -0.18
C LYS A 53 9.74 -10.98 -0.01
N LEU A 54 9.22 -10.90 1.21
CA LEU A 54 7.81 -11.15 1.46
C LEU A 54 6.92 -10.14 0.70
N ARG A 55 7.28 -8.86 0.71
CA ARG A 55 6.59 -7.81 -0.05
C ARG A 55 6.63 -8.06 -1.56
N GLU A 56 7.78 -8.49 -2.09
CA GLU A 56 7.92 -8.82 -3.51
C GLU A 56 7.04 -10.01 -3.93
N ILE A 57 7.05 -11.08 -3.13
CA ILE A 57 6.21 -12.26 -3.37
C ILE A 57 4.73 -11.87 -3.31
N PHE A 58 4.33 -11.13 -2.27
CA PHE A 58 2.95 -10.68 -2.13
C PHE A 58 2.52 -9.83 -3.32
N LYS A 59 3.34 -8.84 -3.71
CA LYS A 59 3.08 -8.00 -4.89
C LYS A 59 2.92 -8.84 -6.16
N LYS A 60 3.78 -9.85 -6.37
CA LYS A 60 3.71 -10.74 -7.53
C LYS A 60 2.42 -11.56 -7.55
N GLU A 61 2.02 -12.14 -6.42
CA GLU A 61 0.79 -12.92 -6.32
C GLU A 61 -0.46 -12.04 -6.45
N SER A 62 -0.48 -10.84 -5.85
CA SER A 62 -1.57 -9.88 -6.04
C SER A 62 -1.73 -9.45 -7.50
N LEU A 63 -0.62 -9.26 -8.23
CA LEU A 63 -0.67 -8.95 -9.66
C LEU A 63 -1.25 -10.11 -10.48
N LYS A 64 -0.88 -11.36 -10.19
CA LYS A 64 -1.47 -12.53 -10.83
C LYS A 64 -2.97 -12.62 -10.54
N PHE A 65 -3.37 -12.40 -9.29
CA PHE A 65 -4.77 -12.40 -8.89
C PHE A 65 -5.58 -11.35 -9.68
N ASN A 66 -5.06 -10.12 -9.78
CA ASN A 66 -5.69 -9.08 -10.59
C ASN A 66 -5.78 -9.44 -12.07
N GLN A 67 -4.77 -10.12 -12.63
CA GLN A 67 -4.82 -10.62 -14.01
C GLN A 67 -5.86 -11.72 -14.21
N ILE A 68 -6.03 -12.61 -13.23
CA ILE A 68 -7.05 -13.67 -13.25
C ILE A 68 -8.44 -13.03 -13.20
N ILE A 69 -8.67 -12.10 -12.27
CA ILE A 69 -9.92 -11.32 -12.18
C ILE A 69 -10.21 -10.61 -13.50
N TYR A 70 -9.19 -9.96 -14.10
CA TYR A 70 -9.35 -9.27 -15.37
C TYR A 70 -9.78 -10.21 -16.51
N LYS A 71 -9.26 -11.44 -16.52
CA LYS A 71 -9.67 -12.45 -17.51
C LYS A 71 -11.05 -13.04 -17.23
N LEU A 72 -11.40 -13.24 -15.96
CA LEU A 72 -12.64 -13.88 -15.53
C LEU A 72 -13.84 -12.93 -15.61
N LEU A 73 -13.71 -11.75 -15.01
CA LEU A 73 -14.78 -10.76 -14.89
C LEU A 73 -14.72 -9.69 -15.98
N GLY A 74 -13.63 -9.58 -16.75
CA GLY A 74 -13.46 -8.53 -17.75
C GLY A 74 -13.12 -7.15 -17.16
N PHE A 75 -12.80 -7.09 -15.86
CA PHE A 75 -12.53 -5.85 -15.15
C PHE A 75 -11.16 -5.85 -14.49
N LYS A 76 -10.40 -4.77 -14.66
CA LYS A 76 -9.14 -4.54 -13.94
C LYS A 76 -9.44 -3.67 -12.72
N ILE A 77 -9.08 -4.18 -11.56
CA ILE A 77 -9.32 -3.51 -10.28
C ILE A 77 -8.00 -2.89 -9.80
N GLU A 78 -8.01 -1.59 -9.51
CA GLU A 78 -6.88 -0.85 -8.97
C GLU A 78 -7.32 -0.12 -7.68
N PHE A 79 -6.62 -0.38 -6.58
CA PHE A 79 -6.87 0.34 -5.33
C PHE A 79 -6.16 1.69 -5.38
N GLN A 80 -6.91 2.78 -5.42
CA GLN A 80 -6.35 4.14 -5.37
C GLN A 80 -6.06 4.57 -3.93
N SER A 81 -6.91 4.17 -2.99
CA SER A 81 -6.72 4.34 -1.55
C SER A 81 -7.40 3.19 -0.80
N GLN A 82 -7.29 3.18 0.54
CA GLN A 82 -7.99 2.19 1.37
C GLN A 82 -9.52 2.23 1.21
N THR A 83 -10.07 3.38 0.80
CA THR A 83 -11.52 3.61 0.66
C THR A 83 -11.95 3.78 -0.79
N ARG A 84 -11.04 3.72 -1.76
CA ARG A 84 -11.36 3.97 -3.17
C ARG A 84 -10.84 2.89 -4.09
N ILE A 85 -11.75 2.35 -4.89
CA ILE A 85 -11.47 1.33 -5.90
C ILE A 85 -11.73 1.92 -7.28
N LYS A 86 -10.73 1.83 -8.15
CA LYS A 86 -10.86 2.12 -9.57
C LYS A 86 -11.08 0.82 -10.34
N ILE A 87 -12.10 0.79 -11.18
CA ILE A 87 -12.45 -0.34 -12.03
C ILE A 87 -12.33 0.11 -13.49
N ILE A 88 -11.52 -0.62 -14.25
CA ILE A 88 -11.28 -0.37 -15.68
C ILE A 88 -11.83 -1.56 -16.46
N SER A 89 -12.72 -1.32 -17.41
CA SER A 89 -13.27 -2.38 -18.25
C SER A 89 -12.28 -2.84 -19.31
N LYS A 90 -12.33 -4.12 -19.67
CA LYS A 90 -11.56 -4.70 -20.79
C LYS A 90 -12.09 -4.25 -22.16
N PHE A 91 -13.38 -3.97 -22.27
CA PHE A 91 -14.04 -3.76 -23.57
C PHE A 91 -13.98 -2.31 -24.04
N LEU A 92 -13.71 -1.37 -23.14
CA LEU A 92 -13.60 0.05 -23.45
C LEU A 92 -12.19 0.38 -23.95
N LYS A 93 -12.09 0.85 -25.20
CA LYS A 93 -10.82 1.21 -25.85
C LYS A 93 -10.24 2.56 -25.39
N ASN A 94 -11.04 3.39 -24.71
CA ASN A 94 -10.72 4.78 -24.38
C ASN A 94 -10.19 4.99 -22.95
N GLU A 95 -9.74 3.94 -22.27
CA GLU A 95 -9.31 3.99 -20.86
C GLU A 95 -10.39 4.54 -19.92
N GLU A 96 -11.65 4.28 -20.23
CA GLU A 96 -12.77 4.64 -19.36
C GLU A 96 -12.71 3.82 -18.06
N TYR A 97 -12.97 4.50 -16.95
CA TYR A 97 -12.90 3.89 -15.63
C TYR A 97 -13.97 4.42 -14.69
N LEU A 98 -14.42 3.53 -13.82
CA LEU A 98 -15.36 3.82 -12.74
C LEU A 98 -14.62 3.86 -11.42
N VAL A 99 -14.96 4.82 -10.56
CA VAL A 99 -14.44 4.94 -9.21
C VAL A 99 -15.56 4.62 -8.22
N PHE A 100 -15.28 3.68 -7.32
CA PHE A 100 -16.15 3.28 -6.24
C PHE A 100 -15.54 3.70 -4.91
N ASP A 101 -16.32 4.42 -4.12
CA ASP A 101 -16.02 4.74 -2.74
C ASP A 101 -16.60 3.64 -1.84
N ILE A 102 -15.74 3.07 -1.00
CA ILE A 102 -16.08 2.12 0.05
C ILE A 102 -16.51 2.94 1.27
N VAL A 103 -17.80 2.91 1.57
CA VAL A 103 -18.38 3.55 2.77
C VAL A 103 -18.58 2.49 3.84
N ASP A 104 -17.85 2.62 4.94
CA ASP A 104 -18.05 1.79 6.13
C ASP A 104 -19.24 2.34 6.92
N ASN A 105 -20.28 1.53 7.10
CA ASN A 105 -21.48 1.91 7.84
C ASN A 105 -21.37 1.63 9.35
N GLY A 106 -20.19 1.28 9.87
CA GLY A 106 -19.97 1.04 11.32
C GLY A 106 -20.61 -0.25 11.85
N ASN A 107 -21.49 -0.89 11.07
CA ASN A 107 -21.99 -2.23 11.30
C ASN A 107 -21.01 -3.23 10.68
N LYS A 108 -20.34 -3.97 11.56
CA LYS A 108 -19.33 -4.99 11.24
C LYS A 108 -19.79 -5.86 10.05
N ASN A 109 -19.05 -5.72 8.94
CA ASN A 109 -19.10 -6.51 7.71
C ASN A 109 -19.98 -6.02 6.55
N ASN A 110 -20.67 -4.89 6.65
CA ASN A 110 -21.44 -4.34 5.52
C ASN A 110 -20.79 -3.06 4.98
N PHE A 111 -19.87 -3.23 4.03
CA PHE A 111 -19.34 -2.13 3.21
C PHE A 111 -20.35 -1.77 2.13
N LYS A 112 -20.69 -0.48 2.01
CA LYS A 112 -21.48 0.02 0.88
C LYS A 112 -20.54 0.54 -0.21
N LEU A 113 -20.80 0.18 -1.46
CA LEU A 113 -20.04 0.72 -2.60
C LEU A 113 -20.86 1.80 -3.30
N LYS A 114 -20.41 3.04 -3.20
CA LYS A 114 -21.01 4.16 -3.91
C LYS A 114 -20.17 4.50 -5.13
N ILE A 115 -20.82 4.66 -6.28
CA ILE A 115 -20.13 5.14 -7.49
C ILE A 115 -19.94 6.64 -7.36
N ASN A 116 -18.70 7.09 -7.49
CA ASN A 116 -18.37 8.50 -7.52
C ASN A 116 -18.20 8.97 -8.96
N PHE A 117 -19.31 9.37 -9.58
CA PHE A 117 -19.36 9.78 -10.99
C PHE A 117 -18.47 11.01 -11.32
N GLN A 118 -18.12 11.83 -10.32
CA GLN A 118 -17.25 13.00 -10.54
C GLN A 118 -15.80 12.60 -10.82
N ASP A 119 -15.32 11.54 -10.17
CA ASP A 119 -13.96 11.03 -10.32
C ASP A 119 -13.86 9.98 -11.45
N CYS A 120 -14.99 9.56 -12.04
CA CYS A 120 -15.06 8.63 -13.15
C CYS A 120 -14.68 9.30 -14.49
N LYS A 121 -13.91 8.60 -15.32
CA LYS A 121 -13.68 9.00 -16.72
C LYS A 121 -14.58 8.14 -17.59
N ILE A 122 -15.72 8.67 -17.98
CA ILE A 122 -16.73 8.00 -18.82
C ILE A 122 -17.04 8.93 -19.99
N LEU A 123 -17.29 8.36 -21.17
CA LEU A 123 -17.80 9.14 -22.28
C LEU A 123 -19.25 9.59 -22.00
N PRO A 124 -19.65 10.84 -22.25
CA PRO A 124 -20.98 11.35 -21.90
C PRO A 124 -22.14 10.57 -22.54
N SER A 125 -21.89 9.88 -23.67
CA SER A 125 -22.84 8.96 -24.30
C SER A 125 -23.18 7.74 -23.43
N ASN A 126 -22.22 7.26 -22.62
CA ASN A 126 -22.37 6.07 -21.78
C ASN A 126 -22.85 6.44 -20.36
N GLU A 127 -22.63 7.68 -19.93
CA GLU A 127 -22.92 8.17 -18.58
C GLU A 127 -24.40 7.97 -18.21
N SER A 128 -25.34 8.37 -19.07
CA SER A 128 -26.78 8.21 -18.82
C SER A 128 -27.20 6.75 -18.66
N GLN A 129 -26.60 5.83 -19.43
CA GLN A 129 -26.92 4.40 -19.35
C GLN A 129 -26.38 3.78 -18.05
N ILE A 130 -25.16 4.14 -17.67
CA ILE A 130 -24.54 3.69 -16.43
C ILE A 130 -25.33 4.20 -15.22
N HIS A 131 -25.81 5.46 -15.25
CA HIS A 131 -26.68 5.98 -14.20
C HIS A 131 -28.01 5.22 -14.09
N GLN A 132 -28.63 4.84 -15.20
CA GLN A 132 -29.86 4.05 -15.19
C GLN A 132 -29.61 2.64 -14.63
N LEU A 133 -28.52 1.99 -15.03
CA LEU A 133 -28.12 0.69 -14.49
C LEU A 133 -27.75 0.78 -13.01
N ALA A 134 -27.05 1.83 -12.61
CA ALA A 134 -26.71 2.06 -11.20
C ALA A 134 -27.99 2.25 -10.39
N LYS A 135 -28.93 3.07 -10.84
CA LYS A 135 -30.23 3.24 -10.18
C LYS A 135 -31.05 1.94 -10.15
N LYS A 136 -30.90 1.06 -11.15
CA LYS A 136 -31.63 -0.23 -11.17
C LYS A 136 -31.05 -1.23 -10.16
N TRP A 137 -29.72 -1.31 -10.05
CA TRP A 137 -29.02 -2.39 -9.36
C TRP A 137 -28.37 -1.98 -8.02
N LEU A 138 -28.17 -0.69 -7.79
CA LEU A 138 -27.58 -0.10 -6.58
C LEU A 138 -28.64 0.77 -5.86
N ASN A 139 -29.81 0.18 -5.59
CA ASN A 139 -30.84 0.80 -4.77
C ASN A 139 -30.53 0.67 -3.27
N GLU A 140 -31.21 1.47 -2.45
CA GLU A 140 -30.94 1.61 -1.01
C GLU A 140 -31.06 0.30 -0.20
N ASP A 141 -31.87 -0.65 -0.68
CA ASP A 141 -32.20 -1.90 0.03
C ASP A 141 -31.30 -3.09 -0.31
N GLN A 142 -30.76 -3.16 -1.54
CA GLN A 142 -29.88 -4.26 -1.99
C GLN A 142 -28.85 -3.76 -3.00
N GLU A 143 -27.59 -3.64 -2.57
CA GLU A 143 -26.47 -3.30 -3.44
C GLU A 143 -25.93 -4.57 -4.14
N ILE A 144 -26.49 -4.93 -5.29
CA ILE A 144 -26.05 -6.11 -6.05
C ILE A 144 -24.99 -5.70 -7.08
N ILE A 145 -23.78 -5.45 -6.59
CA ILE A 145 -22.62 -5.05 -7.40
C ILE A 145 -22.29 -6.09 -8.50
N PRO A 146 -22.33 -7.42 -8.27
CA PRO A 146 -22.02 -8.38 -9.33
C PRO A 146 -22.98 -8.29 -10.51
N CYS A 147 -24.29 -8.09 -10.28
CA CYS A 147 -25.28 -7.92 -11.34
C CYS A 147 -25.07 -6.63 -12.11
N PHE A 148 -24.76 -5.53 -11.41
CA PHE A 148 -24.40 -4.26 -12.04
C PHE A 148 -23.19 -4.40 -12.96
N LEU A 149 -22.09 -4.98 -12.48
CA LEU A 149 -20.87 -5.19 -13.28
C LEU A 149 -21.10 -6.12 -14.47
N SER A 150 -21.94 -7.14 -14.30
CA SER A 150 -22.30 -8.07 -15.38
C SER A 150 -23.13 -7.37 -16.46
N ALA A 151 -24.10 -6.52 -16.06
CA ALA A 151 -24.88 -5.72 -17.00
C ALA A 151 -24.00 -4.73 -17.76
N LEU A 152 -23.06 -4.07 -17.10
CA LEU A 152 -22.09 -3.18 -17.76
C LEU A 152 -21.24 -3.92 -18.80
N ASN A 153 -20.79 -5.13 -18.49
CA ASN A 153 -20.06 -5.93 -19.46
C ASN A 153 -20.90 -6.24 -20.70
N LEU A 154 -22.19 -6.57 -20.53
CA LEU A 154 -23.07 -6.85 -21.67
C LEU A 154 -23.26 -5.60 -22.55
N GLU A 155 -23.46 -4.43 -21.94
CA GLU A 155 -23.61 -3.18 -22.69
C GLU A 155 -22.34 -2.80 -23.45
N TRP A 156 -21.16 -3.02 -22.87
CA TRP A 156 -19.88 -2.64 -23.52
C TRP A 156 -19.30 -3.69 -24.46
N VAL A 157 -19.83 -4.92 -24.44
CA VAL A 157 -19.48 -5.96 -25.40
C VAL A 157 -20.22 -5.77 -26.73
N ASN A 158 -21.44 -5.22 -26.70
CA ASN A 158 -22.27 -4.94 -27.86
C ASN A 158 -21.78 -3.70 -28.63
#